data_AF-A0AA46KE18-F1
#
_entry.id   AF-A0AA46KE18-F1
#
_cell.length_a   1.000
_cell.length_b   1.000
_cell.length_c   1.000
_cell.angle_alpha   90.00
_cell.angle_beta   90.00
_cell.angle_gamma   90.00
#
_symmetry.space_group_name_H-M   'P 1'
#
loop_
_entity.id
_entity.type
_entity.pdbx_description
1 polymer ?
#
loop_
_entity_poly.entity_id
_entity_poly.type
_entity_poly.pdbx_seq_one_letter_code
_entity_poly.pdbx_strand_id
1 'polypeptide(L)'
;MTKKPSARNHFFTPSHTTLTVHPKASMAYKTWLKCRPKTSPIHLADIDKYHKPPIRIISSDKEGYLYFDNFERMADIFLYETDISQPFIIITGNDQQITKMAWVEVLRLCRYQNVDHVSLWQHLRHDCAATTLKQLMGCDSLFNEDYCDFAGINIDRYFYRQRSLKPVKKTFDLAQNTDWTNV
;
A
#
# COMPACT_ATOMS: atom_id res chain seq x y z
N MET A 1 -35.62 -12.27 14.86
CA MET A 1 -35.22 -12.69 13.49
C MET A 1 -34.12 -11.76 13.01
N THR A 2 -32.85 -12.19 13.11
CA THR A 2 -31.68 -11.42 12.67
C THR A 2 -31.57 -11.51 11.15
N LYS A 3 -31.81 -10.39 10.45
CA LYS A 3 -31.60 -10.29 9.00
C LYS A 3 -30.11 -10.52 8.72
N LYS A 4 -29.79 -11.64 8.08
CA LYS A 4 -28.47 -11.86 7.43
C LYS A 4 -28.23 -10.68 6.47
N PRO A 5 -27.07 -9.99 6.54
CA PRO A 5 -26.72 -9.04 5.52
C PRO A 5 -26.47 -9.82 4.22
N SER A 6 -27.42 -9.74 3.28
CA SER A 6 -27.23 -10.18 1.91
C SER A 6 -26.35 -9.13 1.24
N ALA A 7 -25.15 -9.52 0.82
CA ALA A 7 -24.36 -8.75 -0.13
C ALA A 7 -25.19 -8.67 -1.43
N ARG A 8 -25.85 -7.53 -1.64
CA ARG A 8 -26.54 -7.25 -2.90
C ARG A 8 -25.54 -6.55 -3.80
N ASN A 9 -25.17 -7.18 -4.90
CA ASN A 9 -24.35 -6.59 -5.96
C ASN A 9 -25.14 -5.46 -6.64
N HIS A 10 -25.16 -4.28 -6.02
CA HIS A 10 -25.67 -3.08 -6.65
C HIS A 10 -24.51 -2.44 -7.40
N PHE A 11 -24.56 -2.53 -8.73
CA PHE A 11 -23.71 -1.74 -9.61
C PHE A 11 -24.14 -0.28 -9.49
N PHE A 12 -23.37 0.48 -8.74
CA PHE A 12 -23.60 1.91 -8.54
C PHE A 12 -22.64 2.71 -9.41
N THR A 13 -23.08 3.88 -9.86
CA THR A 13 -22.27 4.85 -10.61
C THR A 13 -22.51 6.20 -9.92
N PRO A 14 -21.63 6.62 -8.99
CA PRO A 14 -21.79 7.87 -8.26
C PRO A 14 -21.64 9.04 -9.22
N SER A 15 -22.72 9.78 -9.49
CA SER A 15 -22.59 11.08 -10.14
C SER A 15 -22.27 12.20 -9.13
N HIS A 16 -22.61 12.05 -7.84
CA HIS A 16 -22.45 13.11 -6.82
C HIS A 16 -22.17 12.61 -5.38
N THR A 17 -21.71 11.36 -5.19
CA THR A 17 -21.54 10.80 -3.84
C THR A 17 -20.10 10.87 -3.36
N THR A 18 -19.90 11.31 -2.12
CA THR A 18 -18.59 11.37 -1.46
C THR A 18 -18.01 9.97 -1.28
N LEU A 19 -16.83 9.72 -1.87
CA LEU A 19 -16.10 8.46 -1.78
C LEU A 19 -14.77 8.69 -1.03
N THR A 20 -14.58 8.05 0.11
CA THR A 20 -13.40 8.26 0.97
C THR A 20 -12.81 6.95 1.45
N VAL A 21 -11.57 6.97 1.96
CA VAL A 21 -10.92 5.77 2.48
C VAL A 21 -11.57 5.34 3.81
N HIS A 22 -11.85 4.04 3.95
CA HIS A 22 -12.36 3.47 5.20
C HIS A 22 -11.36 3.71 6.34
N PRO A 23 -11.80 4.10 7.56
CA PRO A 23 -10.90 4.39 8.67
C PRO A 23 -9.90 3.27 8.99
N LYS A 24 -10.36 2.01 8.96
CA LYS A 24 -9.50 0.82 9.17
C LYS A 24 -8.49 0.57 8.06
N ALA A 25 -8.70 1.11 6.86
CA ALA A 25 -7.76 1.03 5.74
C ALA A 25 -6.82 2.25 5.66
N SER A 26 -7.08 3.31 6.44
CA SER A 26 -6.39 4.60 6.29
C SER A 26 -4.86 4.50 6.44
N MET A 27 -4.36 3.74 7.42
CA MET A 27 -2.91 3.62 7.62
C MET A 27 -2.24 2.87 6.47
N ALA A 28 -2.86 1.78 6.00
CA ALA A 28 -2.38 1.03 4.85
C ALA A 28 -2.40 1.91 3.58
N TYR A 29 -3.46 2.68 3.35
CA TYR A 29 -3.55 3.61 2.22
C TYR A 29 -2.45 4.69 2.27
N LYS A 30 -2.20 5.29 3.44
CA LYS A 30 -1.09 6.25 3.61
C LYS A 30 0.27 5.62 3.34
N THR A 31 0.47 4.39 3.78
CA THR A 31 1.71 3.64 3.53
C THR A 31 1.88 3.34 2.05
N TRP A 32 0.80 2.89 1.41
CA TRP A 32 0.75 2.66 -0.03
C TRP A 32 1.08 3.93 -0.82
N LEU A 33 0.49 5.08 -0.46
CA LEU A 33 0.79 6.37 -1.10
C LEU A 33 2.27 6.76 -1.03
N LYS A 34 2.94 6.45 0.09
CA LYS A 34 4.38 6.74 0.28
C LYS A 34 5.27 5.80 -0.54
N CYS A 35 4.90 4.53 -0.65
CA CYS A 35 5.76 3.48 -1.20
C CYS A 35 5.42 3.10 -2.64
N ARG A 36 4.27 3.52 -3.18
CA ARG A 36 3.85 3.17 -4.54
C ARG A 36 4.84 3.72 -5.56
N PRO A 37 5.15 2.95 -6.62
CA PRO A 37 5.92 3.48 -7.72
C PRO A 37 5.11 4.59 -8.41
N LYS A 38 5.82 5.56 -9.00
CA LYS A 38 5.20 6.61 -9.81
C LYS A 38 5.08 6.13 -11.24
N THR A 39 4.20 5.16 -11.47
CA THR A 39 3.91 4.65 -12.81
C THR A 39 2.79 5.46 -13.46
N SER A 40 2.78 5.49 -14.80
CA SER A 40 1.63 6.00 -15.54
C SER A 40 0.41 5.12 -15.25
N PRO A 41 -0.77 5.73 -15.03
CA PRO A 41 -2.00 4.99 -14.80
C PRO A 41 -2.36 4.15 -16.04
N ILE A 42 -3.07 3.05 -15.81
CA ILE A 42 -3.74 2.35 -16.91
C ILE A 42 -5.07 3.07 -17.16
N HIS A 43 -5.18 3.77 -18.28
CA HIS A 43 -6.40 4.47 -18.65
C HIS A 43 -7.47 3.48 -19.11
N LEU A 44 -8.59 3.44 -18.38
CA LEU A 44 -9.76 2.63 -18.72
C LEU A 44 -10.92 3.50 -19.24
N ALA A 45 -10.64 4.71 -19.72
CA ALA A 45 -11.65 5.67 -20.17
C ALA A 45 -12.46 5.12 -21.36
N ASP A 46 -11.79 4.52 -22.33
CA ASP A 46 -12.38 3.99 -23.57
C ASP A 46 -13.05 2.62 -23.41
N ILE A 47 -12.96 2.02 -22.22
CA ILE A 47 -13.59 0.74 -21.92
C ILE A 47 -15.02 1.00 -21.44
N ASP A 48 -16.00 0.30 -21.98
CA ASP A 48 -17.38 0.36 -21.49
C ASP A 48 -17.43 -0.01 -19.99
N LYS A 49 -18.22 0.73 -19.21
CA LYS A 49 -18.40 0.51 -17.77
C LYS A 49 -18.73 -0.95 -17.41
N TYR A 50 -19.44 -1.69 -18.26
CA TYR A 50 -19.80 -3.09 -18.00
C TYR A 50 -18.61 -4.06 -18.10
N HIS A 51 -17.49 -3.62 -18.70
CA HIS A 51 -16.26 -4.39 -18.83
C HIS A 51 -15.16 -3.94 -17.85
N LYS A 52 -15.38 -2.86 -17.10
CA LYS A 52 -14.43 -2.40 -16.08
C LYS A 52 -14.47 -3.31 -14.84
N PRO A 53 -13.34 -3.66 -14.22
CA PRO A 53 -13.31 -4.49 -13.01
C PRO A 53 -14.00 -3.76 -11.85
N PRO A 54 -15.01 -4.33 -11.18
CA PRO A 54 -15.77 -3.60 -10.16
C PRO A 54 -14.97 -3.31 -8.89
N ILE A 55 -15.21 -2.14 -8.28
CA ILE A 55 -14.56 -1.74 -7.02
C ILE A 55 -15.49 -1.99 -5.84
N ARG A 56 -14.95 -2.58 -4.77
CA ARG A 56 -15.71 -2.85 -3.55
C ARG A 56 -15.76 -1.62 -2.66
N ILE A 57 -16.96 -1.31 -2.18
CA ILE A 57 -17.20 -0.17 -1.28
C ILE A 57 -18.15 -0.57 -0.15
N ILE A 58 -18.15 0.20 0.92
CA ILE A 58 -19.05 0.06 2.06
C ILE A 58 -19.90 1.34 2.15
N SER A 59 -21.20 1.19 2.39
CA SER A 59 -22.08 2.34 2.67
C SER A 59 -21.73 2.96 4.02
N SER A 60 -21.58 4.28 4.05
CA SER A 60 -21.45 5.05 5.29
C SER A 60 -22.80 5.65 5.68
N ASP A 61 -23.04 5.79 6.98
CA ASP A 61 -24.25 6.43 7.52
C ASP A 61 -24.38 7.93 7.15
N LYS A 62 -23.29 8.55 6.68
CA LYS A 62 -23.20 9.98 6.31
C LYS A 62 -23.48 10.26 4.83
N GLU A 63 -24.36 9.48 4.19
CA GLU A 63 -24.67 9.59 2.74
C GLU A 63 -23.43 9.50 1.84
N GLY A 64 -22.46 8.66 2.21
CA GLY A 64 -21.21 8.48 1.48
C GLY A 64 -20.81 7.02 1.34
N TYR A 65 -19.74 6.77 0.58
CA TYR A 65 -19.16 5.45 0.41
C TYR A 65 -17.71 5.40 0.85
N LEU A 66 -17.30 4.24 1.36
CA LEU A 66 -15.97 3.99 1.86
C LEU A 66 -15.28 2.91 1.03
N TYR A 67 -14.15 3.24 0.40
CA TYR A 67 -13.29 2.25 -0.25
C TYR A 67 -12.18 1.81 0.72
N PHE A 68 -11.67 0.60 0.54
CA PHE A 68 -10.66 0.05 1.45
C PHE A 68 -9.62 -0.85 0.77
N ASP A 69 -9.77 -1.09 -0.53
CA ASP A 69 -8.85 -1.83 -1.38
C ASP A 69 -8.70 -1.13 -2.73
N ASN A 70 -8.01 -1.77 -3.68
CA ASN A 70 -7.82 -1.27 -5.04
C ASN A 70 -7.28 0.17 -5.08
N PHE A 71 -6.29 0.47 -4.24
CA PHE A 71 -5.80 1.83 -4.03
C PHE A 71 -5.27 2.49 -5.30
N GLU A 72 -4.62 1.72 -6.17
CA GLU A 72 -4.13 2.18 -7.47
C GLU A 72 -5.29 2.68 -8.34
N ARG A 73 -6.27 1.82 -8.58
CA ARG A 73 -7.44 2.18 -9.38
C ARG A 73 -8.22 3.36 -8.80
N MET A 74 -8.37 3.42 -7.48
CA MET A 74 -9.03 4.54 -6.81
C MET A 74 -8.27 5.85 -6.99
N ALA A 75 -6.94 5.82 -6.91
CA ALA A 75 -6.12 6.99 -7.20
C ALA A 75 -6.28 7.42 -8.67
N ASP A 76 -6.35 6.47 -9.60
CA ASP A 76 -6.54 6.77 -11.02
C ASP A 76 -7.90 7.43 -11.30
N ILE A 77 -8.97 6.92 -10.69
CA ILE A 77 -10.32 7.52 -10.81
C ILE A 77 -10.28 8.97 -10.33
N PHE A 78 -9.73 9.22 -9.14
CA PHE A 78 -9.70 10.57 -8.56
C PHE A 78 -8.81 11.55 -9.33
N LEU A 79 -7.79 11.07 -10.04
CA LEU A 79 -6.83 11.92 -10.75
C LEU A 79 -7.23 12.18 -12.21
N TYR A 80 -7.85 11.20 -12.88
CA TYR A 80 -7.95 11.20 -14.34
C TYR A 80 -9.38 11.06 -14.88
N GLU A 81 -10.34 10.60 -14.08
CA GLU A 81 -11.72 10.41 -14.56
C GLU A 81 -12.61 11.56 -14.11
N THR A 82 -13.07 12.37 -15.08
CA THR A 82 -13.99 13.49 -14.83
C THR A 82 -15.36 13.02 -14.39
N ASP A 83 -15.83 11.90 -14.95
CA ASP A 83 -17.09 11.25 -14.58
C ASP A 83 -16.81 9.83 -14.10
N ILE A 84 -17.19 9.53 -12.86
CA ILE A 84 -17.02 8.21 -12.27
C ILE A 84 -17.99 7.24 -12.96
N SER A 85 -17.52 6.56 -14.01
CA SER A 85 -18.27 5.53 -14.75
C SER A 85 -17.99 4.10 -14.26
N GLN A 86 -17.09 3.97 -13.28
CA GLN A 86 -16.66 2.71 -12.71
C GLN A 86 -17.82 1.96 -12.02
N PRO A 87 -18.04 0.65 -12.31
CA PRO A 87 -18.94 -0.16 -11.51
C PRO A 87 -18.41 -0.32 -10.09
N PHE A 88 -19.27 -0.07 -9.10
CA PHE A 88 -19.01 -0.38 -7.70
C PHE A 88 -19.87 -1.54 -7.21
N ILE A 89 -19.38 -2.29 -6.21
CA ILE A 89 -20.14 -3.31 -5.48
C ILE A 89 -20.18 -2.91 -4.02
N ILE A 90 -21.39 -2.69 -3.49
CA ILE A 90 -21.60 -2.41 -2.07
C ILE A 90 -21.56 -3.73 -1.30
N ILE A 91 -20.63 -3.84 -0.36
CA ILE A 91 -20.49 -5.00 0.53
C ILE A 91 -20.68 -4.61 1.99
N THR A 92 -20.94 -5.61 2.83
CA THR A 92 -20.79 -5.47 4.27
C THR A 92 -19.35 -5.76 4.68
N GLY A 93 -18.73 -4.84 5.39
CA GLY A 93 -17.35 -4.98 5.84
C GLY A 93 -17.23 -5.44 7.28
N ASN A 94 -16.27 -6.34 7.54
CA ASN A 94 -15.74 -6.59 8.87
C ASN A 94 -14.41 -5.84 8.99
N ASP A 95 -14.23 -5.03 10.03
CA ASP A 95 -13.02 -4.25 10.29
C ASP A 95 -11.72 -5.06 10.18
N GLN A 96 -11.71 -6.31 10.65
CA GLN A 96 -10.54 -7.18 10.56
C GLN A 96 -10.24 -7.57 9.12
N GLN A 97 -11.27 -7.90 8.33
CA GLN A 97 -11.12 -8.24 6.91
C GLN A 97 -10.71 -7.01 6.10
N ILE A 98 -11.33 -5.86 6.36
CA ILE A 98 -10.97 -4.57 5.76
C ILE A 98 -9.49 -4.27 5.99
N THR A 99 -9.03 -4.37 7.24
CA THR A 99 -7.63 -4.14 7.60
C THR A 99 -6.69 -5.06 6.83
N LYS A 100 -7.01 -6.36 6.77
CA LYS A 100 -6.20 -7.35 6.03
C LYS A 100 -6.15 -7.03 4.53
N MET A 101 -7.28 -6.77 3.91
CA MET A 101 -7.38 -6.47 2.48
C MET A 101 -6.61 -5.20 2.12
N ALA A 102 -6.72 -4.16 2.95
CA ALA A 102 -5.96 -2.93 2.79
C ALA A 102 -4.44 -3.17 2.85
N TRP A 103 -3.96 -3.99 3.79
CA TRP A 103 -2.53 -4.32 3.90
C TRP A 103 -2.04 -5.25 2.79
N VAL A 104 -2.91 -6.07 2.19
CA VAL A 104 -2.58 -6.83 0.97
C VAL A 104 -2.21 -5.88 -0.18
N GLU A 105 -2.92 -4.76 -0.35
CA GLU A 105 -2.57 -3.76 -1.37
C GLU A 105 -1.16 -3.17 -1.16
N VAL A 106 -0.75 -2.96 0.10
CA VAL A 106 0.61 -2.50 0.43
C VAL A 106 1.64 -3.59 0.15
N LEU A 107 1.35 -4.84 0.54
CA LEU A 107 2.26 -5.97 0.29
C LEU A 107 2.46 -6.23 -1.20
N ARG A 108 1.43 -6.02 -2.03
CA ARG A 108 1.57 -6.13 -3.51
C ARG A 108 2.65 -5.21 -4.08
N LEU A 109 2.96 -4.09 -3.41
CA LEU A 109 4.05 -3.20 -3.83
C LEU A 109 5.40 -3.93 -3.93
N CYS A 110 5.63 -4.98 -3.14
CA CYS A 110 6.88 -5.75 -3.23
C CYS A 110 7.11 -6.43 -4.60
N ARG A 111 6.08 -6.51 -5.45
CA ARG A 111 6.18 -7.13 -6.78
C ARG A 111 6.53 -6.13 -7.88
N TYR A 112 6.56 -4.83 -7.59
CA TYR A 112 6.92 -3.81 -8.57
C TYR A 112 8.45 -3.61 -8.60
N GLN A 113 9.01 -3.53 -9.81
CA GLN A 113 10.46 -3.46 -10.02
C GLN A 113 11.13 -2.23 -9.40
N ASN A 114 10.42 -1.11 -9.32
CA ASN A 114 10.95 0.20 -8.92
C ASN A 114 10.60 0.57 -7.47
N VAL A 115 10.31 -0.41 -6.62
CA VAL A 115 10.01 -0.17 -5.21
C VAL A 115 11.29 -0.20 -4.36
N ASP A 116 11.40 0.79 -3.46
CA ASP A 116 12.41 0.74 -2.41
C ASP A 116 11.96 -0.25 -1.33
N HIS A 117 12.46 -1.47 -1.46
CA HIS A 117 12.19 -2.57 -0.54
C HIS A 117 12.62 -2.29 0.90
N VAL A 118 13.67 -1.49 1.12
CA VAL A 118 14.13 -1.18 2.47
C VAL A 118 13.13 -0.25 3.15
N SER A 119 12.73 0.83 2.47
CA SER A 119 11.72 1.75 2.99
C SER A 119 10.36 1.07 3.13
N LEU A 120 9.94 0.27 2.14
CA LEU A 120 8.68 -0.48 2.21
C LEU A 120 8.68 -1.42 3.42
N TRP A 121 9.76 -2.16 3.66
CA TRP A 121 9.82 -3.07 4.80
C TRP A 121 9.85 -2.36 6.16
N GLN A 122 10.52 -1.21 6.25
CA GLN A 122 10.47 -0.36 7.44
C GLN A 122 9.04 0.09 7.74
N HIS A 123 8.31 0.58 6.74
CA HIS A 123 6.93 0.98 6.90
C HIS A 123 6.01 -0.18 7.28
N LEU A 124 6.14 -1.34 6.61
CA LEU A 124 5.33 -2.52 6.93
C LEU A 124 5.50 -2.95 8.40
N ARG A 125 6.74 -2.99 8.91
CA ARG A 125 6.99 -3.38 10.30
C ARG A 125 6.55 -2.34 11.33
N HIS A 126 6.57 -1.06 10.97
CA HIS A 126 6.19 0.03 11.88
C HIS A 126 4.67 0.25 11.91
N ASP A 127 4.05 0.28 10.73
CA ASP A 127 2.67 0.75 10.54
C ASP A 127 1.63 -0.39 10.55
N CYS A 128 2.04 -1.63 10.24
CA CYS A 128 1.16 -2.82 10.27
C CYS A 128 1.31 -3.60 11.58
N ALA A 129 0.19 -4.06 12.14
CA ALA A 129 0.22 -4.97 13.29
C ALA A 129 0.97 -6.27 12.94
N ALA A 130 1.95 -6.66 13.76
CA ALA A 130 2.81 -7.80 13.49
C ALA A 130 2.03 -9.11 13.26
N THR A 131 0.93 -9.35 13.98
CA THR A 131 0.07 -10.53 13.80
C THR A 131 -0.58 -10.55 12.43
N THR A 132 -1.09 -9.41 11.97
CA THR A 132 -1.66 -9.26 10.62
C THR A 132 -0.58 -9.45 9.56
N LEU A 133 0.58 -8.83 9.73
CA LEU A 133 1.67 -8.90 8.77
C LEU A 133 2.19 -10.33 8.59
N LYS A 134 2.46 -11.05 9.70
CA LYS A 134 2.82 -12.47 9.70
C LYS A 134 1.79 -13.33 8.97
N GLN A 135 0.51 -13.13 9.30
CA GLN A 135 -0.58 -13.88 8.67
C GLN A 135 -0.66 -13.64 7.16
N LEU A 136 -0.47 -12.40 6.70
CA LEU A 136 -0.55 -12.05 5.28
C LEU A 136 0.70 -12.51 4.51
N MET A 137 1.87 -12.50 5.14
CA MET A 137 3.11 -12.99 4.54
C MET A 137 3.23 -14.52 4.60
N GLY A 138 2.50 -15.18 5.50
CA GLY A 138 2.58 -16.62 5.71
C GLY A 138 3.86 -17.05 6.43
N CYS A 139 4.38 -16.22 7.35
CA CYS A 139 5.65 -16.44 8.05
C CYS A 139 5.52 -16.32 9.57
N ASP A 140 6.37 -17.03 10.30
CA ASP A 140 6.36 -17.06 11.77
C ASP A 140 7.15 -15.90 12.40
N SER A 141 8.15 -15.39 11.68
CA SER A 141 8.99 -14.25 12.07
C SER A 141 8.85 -13.07 11.11
N LEU A 142 9.42 -11.92 11.50
CA LEU A 142 9.43 -10.69 10.69
C LEU A 142 10.85 -10.14 10.60
N PHE A 143 11.81 -11.03 10.36
CA PHE A 143 13.19 -10.68 10.06
C PHE A 143 13.32 -10.22 8.60
N ASN A 144 14.51 -9.75 8.21
CA ASN A 144 14.70 -9.25 6.84
C ASN A 144 14.69 -10.40 5.84
N GLU A 145 15.16 -11.57 6.25
CA GLU A 145 15.19 -12.84 5.53
C GLU A 145 13.76 -13.25 5.15
N ASP A 146 12.84 -13.28 6.12
CA ASP A 146 11.42 -13.59 5.89
C ASP A 146 10.80 -12.67 4.83
N TYR A 147 11.13 -11.37 4.90
CA TYR A 147 10.65 -10.39 3.93
C TYR A 147 11.27 -10.60 2.55
N CYS A 148 12.58 -10.87 2.49
CA CYS A 148 13.27 -11.09 1.23
C CYS A 148 12.76 -12.34 0.51
N ASP A 149 12.52 -13.42 1.26
CA ASP A 149 11.93 -14.65 0.76
C ASP A 149 10.50 -14.39 0.26
N PHE A 150 9.67 -13.72 1.06
CA PHE A 150 8.31 -13.35 0.66
C PHE A 150 8.31 -12.50 -0.63
N ALA A 151 9.15 -11.48 -0.69
CA ALA A 151 9.22 -10.55 -1.83
C ALA A 151 9.95 -11.15 -3.05
N GLY A 152 10.65 -12.27 -2.91
CA GLY A 152 11.45 -12.89 -3.97
C GLY A 152 12.68 -12.05 -4.34
N ILE A 153 13.28 -11.36 -3.37
CA ILE A 153 14.47 -10.52 -3.58
C ILE A 153 15.71 -11.14 -2.94
N ASN A 154 16.86 -10.92 -3.55
CA ASN A 154 18.14 -11.39 -3.00
C ASN A 154 18.50 -10.61 -1.71
N ILE A 155 18.75 -11.36 -0.63
CA ILE A 155 19.04 -10.83 0.70
C ILE A 155 20.34 -10.01 0.76
N ASP A 156 21.39 -10.39 0.01
CA ASP A 156 22.65 -9.63 -0.03
C ASP A 156 22.45 -8.26 -0.67
N ARG A 157 21.68 -8.22 -1.77
CA ARG A 157 21.30 -6.97 -2.45
C ARG A 157 20.45 -6.09 -1.53
N TYR A 158 19.55 -6.69 -0.75
CA TYR A 158 18.76 -5.98 0.24
C TYR A 158 19.66 -5.35 1.32
N PHE A 159 20.56 -6.12 1.92
CA PHE A 159 21.48 -5.62 2.95
C PHE A 159 22.44 -4.56 2.43
N TYR A 160 22.93 -4.69 1.20
CA TYR A 160 23.74 -3.67 0.55
C TYR A 160 22.98 -2.33 0.49
N ARG A 161 21.74 -2.34 0.01
CA ARG A 161 20.87 -1.15 -0.04
C ARG A 161 20.53 -0.60 1.34
N GLN A 162 20.28 -1.48 2.31
CA GLN A 162 20.00 -1.07 3.67
C GLN A 162 21.19 -0.35 4.32
N ARG A 163 22.41 -0.81 4.03
CA ARG A 163 23.64 -0.16 4.51
C ARG A 163 23.87 1.19 3.83
N SER A 164 23.61 1.31 2.53
CA SER A 164 23.77 2.57 1.80
C SER A 164 22.78 3.66 2.23
N LEU A 165 21.63 3.28 2.81
CA LEU A 165 20.63 4.21 3.35
C LEU A 165 21.00 4.74 4.75
N LYS A 166 21.89 4.06 5.49
CA LYS A 166 22.45 4.63 6.72
C LYS A 166 23.47 5.70 6.28
N PRO A 167 23.35 6.96 6.72
CA PRO A 167 24.41 7.93 6.46
C PRO A 167 25.70 7.33 6.99
N VAL A 168 26.72 7.24 6.13
CA VAL A 168 28.07 6.86 6.51
C VAL A 168 28.59 7.95 7.43
N LYS A 169 28.27 7.87 8.73
CA LYS A 169 29.11 8.44 9.77
C LYS A 169 30.35 7.56 9.88
N LYS A 170 31.23 7.67 8.89
CA LYS A 170 32.66 7.52 9.12
C LYS A 170 33.24 8.89 8.88
N THR A 171 33.26 9.70 9.94
CA THR A 171 34.34 10.65 10.13
C THR A 171 35.62 9.82 10.00
N PHE A 172 36.29 9.95 8.86
CA PHE A 172 37.70 9.60 8.78
C PHE A 172 38.39 10.63 9.66
N ASP A 173 38.75 10.24 10.89
CA ASP A 173 39.73 10.97 11.66
C ASP A 173 41.06 10.85 10.92
N LEU A 174 41.29 11.77 9.99
CA LEU A 174 42.61 12.07 9.48
C LEU A 174 43.40 12.57 10.69
N ALA A 175 44.27 11.73 11.24
CA ALA A 175 45.29 12.16 12.18
C ALA A 175 46.04 13.33 11.53
N GLN A 176 45.85 14.54 12.06
CA GLN A 176 46.68 15.68 11.73
C GLN A 176 48.09 15.40 12.27
N ASN A 177 48.90 14.73 11.46
CA ASN A 177 50.33 14.68 11.66
C ASN A 177 50.93 15.93 11.02
N THR A 178 50.91 17.04 11.76
CA THR A 178 51.69 18.24 11.43
C THR A 178 52.97 18.22 12.25
N ASP A 179 53.90 17.37 11.83
CA ASP A 179 55.30 17.45 12.19
C ASP A 179 56.06 17.99 10.97
N TRP A 180 55.93 19.29 10.72
CA TRP A 180 56.72 20.04 9.74
C TRP A 180 56.79 21.51 10.16
N THR A 181 57.74 21.84 11.03
CA THR A 181 58.75 22.90 10.81
C THR A 181 59.63 23.03 12.06
N ASN A 182 60.74 22.31 12.06
CA ASN A 182 62.01 22.83 12.58
C ASN A 182 62.60 23.73 11.50
N VAL A 183 62.60 25.06 11.70
CA VAL A 183 63.69 26.02 11.37
C VAL A 183 63.51 27.24 12.27
#